data_AF-A0A5V4YXX0-F1
#
_entry.id   AF-A0A5V4YXX0-F1
#
_cell.length_a   1.000
_cell.length_b   1.000
_cell.length_c   1.000
_cell.angle_alpha   90.00
_cell.angle_beta   90.00
_cell.angle_gamma   90.00
#
_symmetry.space_group_name_H-M   'P 1'
#
loop_
_entity.id
_entity.type
_entity.pdbx_description
1 polymer ?
#
loop_
_entity_poly.entity_id
_entity_poly.type
_entity_poly.pdbx_seq_one_letter_code
_entity_poly.pdbx_strand_id
1 'polypeptide(L)'
;MVTALINGGFNGYNDRLKYFNRAVSVFKAEHLNILKKEANFSFEDSEIYNYRVYAYSWGRYHDPLRNESGTDKDKTEALKAYRRAVTLYERRGDAGKVTDIENKINALG
;
A
#
# COMPACT_ATOMS: atom_id res chain seq x y z
N MET A 1 -1.81 -4.37 -7.25
CA MET A 1 -0.93 -5.56 -7.35
C MET A 1 0.34 -5.29 -8.16
N VAL A 2 0.24 -4.69 -9.36
CA VAL A 2 1.38 -4.49 -10.29
C VAL A 2 2.66 -3.95 -9.64
N THR A 3 2.59 -2.84 -8.91
CA THR A 3 3.77 -2.22 -8.28
C THR A 3 4.39 -3.13 -7.22
N ALA A 4 3.56 -3.78 -6.40
CA ALA A 4 4.00 -4.71 -5.35
C ALA A 4 4.78 -5.93 -5.88
N LEU A 5 4.42 -6.41 -7.08
CA LEU A 5 5.07 -7.56 -7.72
C LEU A 5 6.42 -7.21 -8.35
N ILE A 6 6.58 -5.98 -8.84
CA ILE A 6 7.77 -5.60 -9.60
C ILE A 6 8.79 -4.98 -8.64
N ASN A 7 9.88 -5.71 -8.39
CA ASN A 7 11.05 -5.25 -7.64
C ASN A 7 10.82 -5.01 -6.13
N GLY A 8 10.14 -5.96 -5.47
CA GLY A 8 10.26 -6.15 -4.02
C GLY A 8 9.42 -5.26 -3.10
N GLY A 9 8.25 -4.79 -3.57
CA GLY A 9 7.31 -4.01 -2.74
C GLY A 9 6.90 -2.70 -3.40
N PHE A 10 6.94 -1.60 -2.65
CA PHE A 10 6.47 -0.29 -3.13
C PHE A 10 7.61 0.69 -3.45
N ASN A 11 8.82 0.16 -3.69
CA ASN A 11 9.94 0.98 -4.12
C ASN A 11 9.67 1.62 -5.49
N GLY A 12 9.88 2.93 -5.57
CA GLY A 12 9.56 3.74 -6.75
C GLY A 12 8.08 3.78 -7.11
N TYR A 13 7.16 3.52 -6.17
CA TYR A 13 5.71 3.59 -6.43
C TYR A 13 5.30 4.95 -7.02
N ASN A 14 5.74 6.06 -6.43
CA ASN A 14 5.42 7.41 -6.89
C ASN A 14 5.93 7.67 -8.32
N ASP A 15 7.16 7.23 -8.62
CA ASP A 15 7.74 7.37 -9.97
C ASP A 15 6.94 6.56 -11.00
N ARG A 16 6.59 5.32 -10.66
CA ARG A 16 5.78 4.45 -11.53
C ARG A 16 4.39 5.03 -11.74
N LEU A 17 3.76 5.55 -10.69
CA LEU A 17 2.46 6.20 -10.78
C LEU A 17 2.52 7.45 -11.66
N LYS A 18 3.59 8.25 -11.54
CA LYS A 18 3.84 9.40 -12.41
C LYS A 18 3.96 9.00 -13.88
N TYR A 19 4.77 7.99 -14.20
CA TYR A 19 4.92 7.52 -15.58
C TYR A 19 3.65 6.88 -16.13
N PHE A 20 2.93 6.11 -15.31
CA PHE A 20 1.64 5.55 -15.68
C PHE A 20 0.62 6.66 -16.02
N ASN A 21 0.47 7.67 -15.15
CA ASN A 21 -0.42 8.80 -15.39
C ASN A 21 -0.04 9.58 -16.66
N ARG A 22 1.26 9.77 -16.92
CA ARG A 22 1.75 10.38 -18.17
C ARG A 22 1.36 9.55 -19.39
N ALA A 23 1.54 8.23 -19.35
CA ALA A 23 1.15 7.35 -20.45
C ALA A 23 -0.35 7.40 -20.72
N VAL A 24 -1.18 7.32 -19.67
CA VAL A 24 -2.64 7.45 -19.77
C VAL A 24 -3.03 8.75 -20.47
N SER A 25 -2.40 9.87 -20.09
CA SER A 25 -2.68 11.18 -20.69
C SER A 25 -2.27 11.27 -22.16
N VAL A 26 -1.06 10.81 -22.51
CA VAL A 26 -0.57 10.83 -23.91
C VAL A 26 -1.45 9.98 -24.82
N PHE A 27 -1.92 8.83 -24.34
CA PHE A 27 -2.77 7.94 -25.11
C PHE A 27 -4.27 8.26 -25.02
N LYS A 28 -4.67 9.29 -24.25
CA LYS A 28 -6.08 9.64 -23.99
C LYS A 28 -6.91 8.45 -23.46
N ALA A 29 -6.28 7.66 -22.60
CA ALA A 29 -6.77 6.38 -22.11
C ALA A 29 -7.46 6.47 -20.74
N GLU A 30 -7.84 7.66 -20.27
CA GLU A 30 -8.43 7.89 -18.95
C GLU A 30 -9.69 7.03 -18.73
N HIS A 31 -10.49 6.85 -19.80
CA HIS A 31 -11.70 6.04 -19.81
C HIS A 31 -11.46 4.55 -19.54
N LEU A 32 -10.23 4.05 -19.68
CA LEU A 32 -9.86 2.67 -19.36
C LEU A 32 -9.50 2.48 -17.88
N ASN A 33 -9.36 3.58 -17.12
CA ASN A 33 -8.87 3.53 -15.76
C ASN A 33 -9.99 3.31 -14.74
N ILE A 34 -10.60 2.13 -14.78
CA ILE A 34 -11.80 1.75 -14.01
C ILE A 34 -11.61 1.77 -12.49
N LEU A 35 -10.37 1.76 -12.00
CA LEU A 35 -10.04 1.74 -10.56
C LEU A 35 -9.63 3.11 -10.01
N LYS A 36 -9.39 4.11 -10.86
CA LYS A 36 -8.97 5.45 -10.44
C LYS A 36 -10.19 6.28 -10.06
N LYS A 37 -10.29 6.67 -8.79
CA LYS A 37 -11.36 7.54 -8.25
C LYS A 37 -10.75 8.88 -7.87
N GLU A 38 -11.39 9.99 -8.27
CA GLU A 38 -10.99 11.36 -7.85
C GLU A 38 -9.48 11.63 -7.98
N ALA A 39 -8.89 11.17 -9.09
CA ALA A 39 -7.47 11.26 -9.42
C ALA A 39 -6.50 10.31 -8.69
N ASN A 40 -6.95 9.42 -7.79
CA ASN A 40 -6.10 8.50 -7.03
C ASN A 40 -6.54 7.03 -7.12
N PHE A 41 -5.61 6.15 -6.76
CA PHE A 41 -5.87 4.73 -6.51
C PHE A 41 -5.90 4.49 -5.01
N SER A 42 -7.05 4.13 -4.46
CA SER A 42 -7.18 3.88 -3.02
C SER A 42 -6.52 2.55 -2.63
N PHE A 43 -6.03 2.48 -1.40
CA PHE A 43 -5.53 1.22 -0.85
C PHE A 43 -6.66 0.19 -0.74
N GLU A 44 -7.83 0.62 -0.27
CA GLU A 44 -8.97 -0.24 0.05
C GLU A 44 -9.61 -0.89 -1.19
N ASP A 45 -9.61 -0.20 -2.34
CA ASP A 45 -10.09 -0.76 -3.61
C ASP A 45 -9.00 -1.56 -4.35
N SER A 46 -7.76 -1.53 -3.87
CA SER A 46 -6.65 -2.21 -4.52
C SER A 46 -6.64 -3.71 -4.21
N GLU A 47 -6.15 -4.51 -5.15
CA GLU A 47 -6.00 -5.95 -4.92
C GLU A 47 -5.09 -6.26 -3.71
N ILE A 48 -4.06 -5.43 -3.46
CA ILE A 48 -3.12 -5.66 -2.33
C ILE A 48 -3.80 -5.58 -0.96
N TYR A 49 -4.98 -4.95 -0.87
CA TYR A 49 -5.81 -4.91 0.33
C TYR A 49 -6.16 -6.30 0.85
N ASN A 50 -6.20 -7.30 -0.02
CA ASN A 50 -6.57 -8.68 0.30
C ASN A 50 -5.36 -9.61 0.47
N TYR A 51 -4.13 -9.11 0.33
CA TYR A 51 -2.91 -9.91 0.45
C TYR A 51 -2.11 -9.47 1.67
N ARG A 52 -2.10 -10.31 2.71
CA ARG A 52 -1.48 -10.01 4.02
C ARG A 52 -0.09 -9.38 3.96
N VAL A 53 0.78 -9.89 3.06
CA VAL A 53 2.16 -9.42 2.91
C VAL A 53 2.20 -8.03 2.29
N TYR A 54 1.33 -7.75 1.31
CA TYR A 54 1.30 -6.48 0.61
C TYR A 54 0.52 -5.41 1.37
N ALA A 55 -0.54 -5.77 2.10
CA ALA A 55 -1.16 -4.87 3.08
C ALA A 55 -0.13 -4.43 4.15
N TYR A 56 0.63 -5.36 4.71
CA TYR A 56 1.71 -5.03 5.65
C TYR A 56 2.80 -4.16 5.01
N SER A 57 3.22 -4.49 3.79
CA SER A 57 4.24 -3.73 3.08
C SER A 57 3.75 -2.32 2.72
N TRP A 58 2.47 -2.13 2.38
CA TRP A 58 1.90 -0.81 2.13
C TRP A 58 2.01 0.05 3.40
N GLY A 59 1.68 -0.55 4.54
CA GLY A 59 1.88 0.07 5.84
C GLY A 59 3.32 0.51 6.06
N ARG A 60 4.31 -0.38 5.85
CA ARG A 60 5.73 -0.07 6.04
C ARG A 60 6.26 1.06 5.16
N TYR A 61 5.82 1.13 3.90
CA TYR A 61 6.30 2.16 2.99
C TYR A 61 5.71 3.54 3.32
N HIS A 62 4.44 3.59 3.78
CA HIS A 62 3.81 4.82 4.25
C HIS A 62 4.18 5.21 5.70
N ASP A 63 4.71 4.29 6.50
CA ASP A 63 5.04 4.50 7.92
C ASP A 63 6.14 5.58 8.08
N PRO A 64 5.85 6.72 8.75
CA PRO A 64 6.82 7.79 8.97
C PRO A 64 7.96 7.44 9.92
N LEU A 65 7.84 6.36 10.70
CA LEU A 65 8.89 5.86 11.60
C LEU A 65 9.83 4.86 10.90
N ARG A 66 9.68 4.69 9.58
CA ARG A 66 10.38 3.69 8.76
C ARG A 66 11.10 4.37 7.61
N ASN A 67 12.21 3.76 7.20
CA ASN A 67 13.14 4.35 6.23
C ASN A 67 12.86 3.94 4.78
N GLU A 68 11.87 3.07 4.57
CA GLU A 68 11.45 2.60 3.25
C GLU A 68 11.07 3.80 2.37
N SER A 69 11.64 3.85 1.16
CA SER A 69 11.42 4.91 0.18
C SER A 69 10.60 4.41 -1.00
N GLY A 70 9.89 5.30 -1.67
CA GLY A 70 9.17 4.98 -2.91
C GLY A 70 7.70 5.41 -2.91
N THR A 71 7.14 5.64 -1.73
CA THR A 71 5.84 6.29 -1.51
C THR A 71 6.05 7.52 -0.63
N ASP A 72 5.02 8.36 -0.52
CA ASP A 72 4.98 9.39 0.50
C ASP A 72 4.78 8.79 1.89
N LYS A 73 5.27 9.49 2.91
CA LYS A 73 5.03 9.12 4.32
C LYS A 73 3.69 9.68 4.77
N ASP A 74 2.81 8.80 5.19
CA ASP A 74 1.46 9.13 5.63
C ASP A 74 1.06 8.19 6.78
N LYS A 75 0.98 8.77 7.99
CA LYS A 75 0.57 8.06 9.21
C LYS A 75 -0.81 7.42 9.06
N THR A 76 -1.75 8.08 8.40
CA THR A 76 -3.13 7.60 8.24
C THR A 76 -3.17 6.39 7.32
N GLU A 77 -2.50 6.46 6.17
CA GLU A 77 -2.38 5.31 5.25
C GLU A 77 -1.63 4.13 5.89
N ALA A 78 -0.56 4.41 6.65
CA ALA A 78 0.17 3.39 7.37
C ALA A 78 -0.73 2.64 8.37
N LEU A 79 -1.50 3.37 9.17
CA LEU A 79 -2.42 2.80 10.16
C LEU A 79 -3.53 1.97 9.51
N LYS A 80 -4.15 2.46 8.43
CA LYS A 80 -5.15 1.70 7.67
C LYS A 80 -4.59 0.36 7.18
N ALA A 81 -3.41 0.40 6.58
CA ALA A 81 -2.74 -0.77 6.02
C ALA A 81 -2.33 -1.79 7.08
N TYR A 82 -1.76 -1.32 8.20
CA TYR A 82 -1.39 -2.19 9.31
C TYR A 82 -2.60 -2.85 9.96
N ARG A 83 -3.69 -2.10 10.20
CA ARG A 83 -4.94 -2.68 10.72
C ARG A 83 -5.48 -3.76 9.79
N ARG A 84 -5.47 -3.51 8.48
CA ARG A 84 -5.87 -4.53 7.51
C ARG A 84 -4.95 -5.75 7.55
N ALA A 85 -3.65 -5.55 7.66
CA ALA A 85 -2.68 -6.63 7.77
C ALA A 85 -2.93 -7.49 9.02
N VAL A 86 -3.22 -6.88 10.18
CA VAL A 86 -3.61 -7.60 11.41
C VAL A 86 -4.77 -8.53 11.13
N THR A 87 -5.90 -8.03 10.59
CA THR A 87 -7.07 -8.86 10.27
C THR A 87 -6.73 -10.04 9.35
N LEU A 88 -5.82 -9.85 8.39
CA LEU A 88 -5.43 -10.92 7.47
C LEU A 88 -4.48 -11.95 8.09
N TYR A 89 -3.62 -11.55 9.02
CA TYR A 89 -2.72 -12.46 9.74
C TYR A 89 -3.44 -13.20 10.88
N GLU A 90 -4.42 -12.57 11.54
CA GLU A 90 -5.34 -13.24 12.48
C GLU A 90 -6.10 -14.37 11.80
N ARG A 91 -6.70 -14.11 10.62
CA ARG A 91 -7.38 -15.14 9.81
C ARG A 91 -6.46 -16.31 9.41
N ARG A 92 -5.15 -16.08 9.34
CA ARG A 92 -4.14 -17.10 9.05
C ARG A 92 -3.69 -17.87 10.31
N GLY A 93 -3.98 -17.38 11.51
CA GLY A 93 -3.49 -17.93 12.77
C GLY A 93 -2.05 -17.56 13.10
N ASP A 94 -1.53 -16.45 12.55
CA ASP A 94 -0.13 -16.02 12.71
C ASP A 94 0.02 -15.00 13.84
N ALA A 95 -0.14 -15.46 15.10
CA ALA A 95 -0.17 -14.59 16.28
C ALA A 95 1.11 -13.76 16.45
N GLY A 96 2.28 -14.31 16.11
CA GLY A 96 3.55 -13.58 16.18
C GLY A 96 3.57 -12.36 15.25
N LYS A 97 3.06 -12.51 14.02
CA LYS A 97 2.93 -11.36 13.10
C LYS A 97 1.89 -10.35 13.54
N VAL A 98 0.80 -10.80 14.17
CA VAL A 98 -0.20 -9.89 14.72
C VAL A 98 0.41 -8.99 15.78
N THR A 99 1.06 -9.57 16.81
CA THR A 99 1.72 -8.80 17.87
C THR A 99 2.79 -7.85 17.32
N ASP A 100 3.60 -8.30 16.36
CA ASP A 100 4.60 -7.45 15.70
C ASP A 100 3.99 -6.21 15.04
N ILE A 101 2.83 -6.36 14.39
CA ILE A 101 2.15 -5.27 13.67
C ILE A 101 1.43 -4.35 14.66
N GLU A 102 0.79 -4.88 15.69
CA GLU A 102 0.14 -4.09 16.75
C GLU A 102 1.15 -3.18 17.46
N ASN A 103 2.36 -3.66 17.73
CA ASN A 103 3.43 -2.83 18.29
C ASN A 103 3.78 -1.64 17.37
N LYS A 104 3.68 -1.81 16.04
CA LYS A 104 3.90 -0.70 15.09
C LYS A 104 2.72 0.28 15.09
N ILE A 105 1.50 -0.24 15.17
CA ILE A 105 0.29 0.59 15.30
C ILE A 105 0.38 1.45 16.56
N ASN A 106 0.78 0.86 17.69
CA ASN A 106 0.95 1.56 18.96
C ASN A 106 2.06 2.61 18.91
N ALA A 107 3.19 2.30 18.27
CA ALA A 107 4.29 3.26 18.07
C ALA A 107 3.87 4.46 17.19
N LEU A 108 2.90 4.26 16.30
CA LEU A 108 2.34 5.32 15.47
C LEU A 108 1.21 6.10 16.15
N GLY A 109 0.62 5.60 17.24
CA GLY A 109 -0.47 6.23 17.99
C GLY A 109 -0.06 7.56 18.56
#